data_AF-J2PEC1-F1
#
_entry.id   AF-J2PEC1-F1
#
_cell.length_a   1.000
_cell.length_b   1.000
_cell.length_c   1.000
_cell.angle_alpha   90.00
_cell.angle_beta   90.00
_cell.angle_gamma   90.00
#
_symmetry.space_group_name_H-M   'P 1'
#
loop_
_entity.id
_entity.type
_entity.pdbx_description
1 polymer ?
#
loop_
_entity_poly.entity_id
_entity_poly.type
_entity_poly.pdbx_seq_one_letter_code
_entity_poly.pdbx_strand_id
1 'polypeptide(L)'
;MTVSEDEARECAKKQREELDKSSNAEEIQKAIYDLIQGLGISEEEYWTDYVVKGYMKQNTISKLRSEVLEGIEDQAKRNEAWEEFVKTLTKSYSIDLKSIE
;
A
#
# COMPACT_ATOMS: atom_id res chain seq x y z
N MET A 1 -15.60 1.59 -4.57
CA MET A 1 -14.32 1.85 -5.27
C MET A 1 -13.53 0.56 -5.32
N THR A 2 -13.36 -0.02 -6.50
CA THR A 2 -12.41 -1.11 -6.73
C THR A 2 -11.28 -0.52 -7.57
N VAL A 3 -10.06 -0.52 -7.04
CA VAL A 3 -8.86 -0.34 -7.87
C VAL A 3 -8.81 -1.51 -8.82
N SER A 4 -8.51 -1.27 -10.11
CA SER A 4 -8.37 -2.40 -11.02
C SER A 4 -7.13 -3.18 -10.64
N GLU A 5 -7.26 -4.51 -10.64
CA GLU A 5 -6.12 -5.41 -10.44
C GLU A 5 -4.98 -5.11 -11.43
N ASP A 6 -5.34 -4.65 -12.63
CA ASP A 6 -4.41 -4.22 -13.68
C ASP A 6 -3.52 -3.05 -13.25
N GLU A 7 -4.08 -2.01 -12.59
CA GLU A 7 -3.29 -0.89 -12.05
C GLU A 7 -2.27 -1.38 -11.02
N ALA A 8 -2.67 -2.32 -10.16
CA ALA A 8 -1.79 -2.89 -9.14
C ALA A 8 -0.70 -3.79 -9.74
N ARG A 9 -1.02 -4.55 -10.79
CA ARG A 9 -0.05 -5.36 -11.55
C ARG A 9 0.99 -4.50 -12.25
N GLU A 10 0.58 -3.39 -12.86
CA GLU A 10 1.50 -2.42 -13.49
C GLU A 10 2.43 -1.78 -12.46
N CYS A 11 1.93 -1.42 -11.28
CA CYS A 11 2.78 -0.93 -10.19
C CYS A 11 3.81 -1.97 -9.74
N ALA A 12 3.39 -3.23 -9.52
CA ALA A 12 4.28 -4.31 -9.13
C ALA A 12 5.38 -4.56 -10.17
N LYS A 13 5.00 -4.53 -11.46
CA LYS A 13 5.94 -4.68 -12.58
C LYS A 13 6.97 -3.55 -12.61
N LYS A 14 6.54 -2.29 -12.49
CA LYS A 14 7.46 -1.14 -12.46
C LYS A 14 8.41 -1.21 -11.27
N GLN A 15 7.92 -1.56 -10.10
CA GLN A 15 8.76 -1.74 -8.91
C GLN A 15 9.86 -2.78 -9.16
N ARG A 16 9.51 -3.91 -9.78
CA ARG A 16 10.48 -4.96 -10.15
C ARG A 16 11.51 -4.45 -11.17
N GLU A 17 11.09 -3.70 -12.17
CA GLU A 17 11.98 -3.12 -13.19
C GLU A 17 12.89 -2.00 -12.67
N GLU A 18 12.45 -1.26 -11.65
CA GLU A 18 13.22 -0.19 -11.01
C GLU A 18 14.18 -0.71 -9.95
N LEU A 19 13.86 -1.85 -9.31
CA LEU A 19 14.72 -2.53 -8.34
C LEU A 19 16.14 -2.72 -8.87
N ASP A 20 16.25 -3.25 -10.09
CA ASP A 20 17.53 -3.56 -10.73
C ASP A 20 18.32 -2.30 -11.14
N LYS A 21 17.68 -1.13 -11.14
CA LYS A 21 18.29 0.17 -11.48
C LYS A 21 18.68 0.97 -10.24
N SER A 22 18.34 0.50 -9.05
CA SER A 22 18.62 1.21 -7.80
C SER A 22 20.10 1.08 -7.40
N SER A 23 20.66 2.13 -6.79
CA SER A 23 22.04 2.11 -6.28
C SER A 23 22.26 1.13 -5.12
N ASN A 24 21.18 0.70 -4.47
CA ASN A 24 21.16 -0.29 -3.39
C ASN A 24 20.38 -1.56 -3.79
N ALA A 25 20.33 -1.90 -5.08
CA ALA A 25 19.59 -3.05 -5.59
C ALA A 25 19.89 -4.35 -4.83
N GLU A 26 21.16 -4.66 -4.57
CA GLU A 26 21.57 -5.89 -3.86
C GLU A 26 20.98 -5.98 -2.44
N GLU A 27 20.97 -4.87 -1.71
CA GLU A 27 20.44 -4.84 -0.34
C GLU A 27 18.92 -5.03 -0.35
N ILE A 28 18.22 -4.38 -1.29
CA ILE A 28 16.77 -4.52 -1.42
C ILE A 28 16.40 -5.94 -1.89
N GLN A 29 17.11 -6.48 -2.88
CA GLN A 29 16.92 -7.85 -3.36
C GLN A 29 17.12 -8.87 -2.24
N LYS A 30 18.14 -8.68 -1.40
CA LYS A 30 18.35 -9.54 -0.23
C LYS A 30 17.18 -9.45 0.75
N ALA A 31 16.72 -8.25 1.07
CA ALA A 31 15.57 -8.07 1.96
C ALA A 31 14.29 -8.71 1.39
N ILE A 32 14.06 -8.60 0.08
CA ILE A 32 12.97 -9.27 -0.62
C ILE A 32 13.12 -10.79 -0.53
N TYR A 33 14.32 -11.33 -0.75
CA TYR A 33 14.57 -12.76 -0.66
C TYR A 33 14.34 -13.30 0.77
N ASP A 34 14.84 -12.62 1.79
CA ASP A 34 14.64 -12.99 3.19
C ASP A 34 13.14 -12.98 3.56
N LEU A 35 12.38 -12.02 3.03
CA LEU A 35 10.93 -11.96 3.18
C LEU A 35 10.23 -13.12 2.46
N ILE A 36 10.59 -13.41 1.21
CA ILE A 36 10.06 -14.53 0.42
C ILE A 36 10.27 -15.86 1.17
N GLN A 37 11.47 -16.07 1.72
CA GLN A 37 11.80 -17.23 2.54
C GLN A 37 10.95 -17.28 3.82
N GLY A 38 10.82 -16.17 4.53
CA GLY A 38 10.02 -16.07 5.75
C GLY A 38 8.52 -16.34 5.52
N LEU A 39 8.01 -15.98 4.33
CA LEU A 39 6.63 -16.25 3.93
C LEU A 39 6.42 -17.64 3.35
N GLY A 40 7.49 -18.35 2.97
CA GLY A 40 7.41 -19.67 2.34
C GLY A 40 6.77 -19.65 0.95
N ILE A 41 6.89 -18.54 0.21
CA ILE A 41 6.35 -18.37 -1.14
C ILE A 41 7.48 -18.38 -2.18
N SER A 42 7.14 -18.54 -3.46
CA SER A 42 8.08 -18.33 -4.55
C SER A 42 8.24 -16.85 -4.89
N GLU A 43 9.33 -16.51 -5.60
CA GLU A 43 9.52 -15.16 -6.14
C GLU A 43 8.42 -14.77 -7.14
N GLU A 44 7.93 -15.73 -7.93
CA GLU A 44 6.82 -15.50 -8.86
C GLU A 44 5.53 -15.16 -8.10
N GLU A 45 5.19 -15.91 -7.05
CA GLU A 45 4.04 -15.61 -6.17
C GLU A 45 4.20 -14.27 -5.46
N TYR A 46 5.42 -13.90 -5.08
CA TYR A 46 5.70 -12.60 -4.49
C TYR A 46 5.31 -11.46 -5.45
N TRP A 47 5.80 -11.49 -6.69
CA TRP A 47 5.55 -10.42 -7.65
C TRP A 47 4.15 -10.41 -8.25
N THR A 48 3.54 -11.58 -8.43
CA THR A 48 2.26 -11.71 -9.15
C THR A 48 1.03 -11.67 -8.23
N ASP A 49 1.20 -11.94 -6.94
CA ASP A 49 0.09 -11.99 -5.97
C ASP A 49 0.37 -11.14 -4.72
N TYR A 50 1.46 -11.38 -4.00
CA TYR A 50 1.72 -10.70 -2.72
C TYR A 50 1.86 -9.18 -2.87
N VAL A 51 2.74 -8.73 -3.76
CA VAL A 51 2.98 -7.30 -4.03
C VAL A 51 1.74 -6.65 -4.66
N VAL A 52 1.06 -7.37 -5.57
CA VAL A 52 -0.17 -6.89 -6.21
C VAL A 52 -1.26 -6.63 -5.17
N LYS A 53 -1.50 -7.56 -4.24
CA LYS A 53 -2.43 -7.35 -3.12
C LYS A 53 -2.03 -6.14 -2.26
N GLY A 54 -0.73 -5.93 -2.04
CA GLY A 54 -0.20 -4.74 -1.38
C GLY A 54 -0.58 -3.45 -2.10
N TYR A 55 -0.35 -3.38 -3.41
CA TYR A 55 -0.74 -2.23 -4.23
C TYR A 55 -2.24 -2.03 -4.32
N MET A 56 -3.05 -3.09 -4.40
CA MET A 56 -4.51 -2.96 -4.37
C MET A 56 -4.98 -2.28 -3.07
N LYS A 57 -4.42 -2.66 -1.93
CA LYS A 57 -4.71 -2.01 -0.64
C LYS A 57 -4.28 -0.55 -0.63
N GLN A 58 -3.02 -0.27 -1.00
CA GLN A 58 -2.52 1.10 -1.02
C GLN A 58 -3.30 2.00 -1.97
N ASN A 59 -3.56 1.56 -3.20
CA ASN A 59 -4.30 2.32 -4.19
C ASN A 59 -5.73 2.59 -3.72
N THR A 60 -6.35 1.65 -2.98
CA THR A 60 -7.70 1.84 -2.43
C THR A 60 -7.69 2.92 -1.36
N ILE A 61 -6.72 2.89 -0.45
CA ILE A 61 -6.53 3.92 0.57
C ILE A 61 -6.23 5.27 -0.08
N SER A 62 -5.39 5.31 -1.10
CA SER A 62 -5.06 6.53 -1.83
C SER A 62 -6.28 7.14 -2.53
N LYS A 63 -7.12 6.34 -3.19
CA LYS A 63 -8.37 6.82 -3.81
C LYS A 63 -9.34 7.36 -2.75
N LEU A 64 -9.54 6.62 -1.66
CA LEU A 64 -10.37 7.08 -0.54
C LEU A 64 -9.85 8.38 0.06
N ARG A 65 -8.54 8.51 0.25
CA ARG A 65 -7.91 9.73 0.77
C ARG A 65 -8.09 10.89 -0.19
N SER A 66 -7.97 10.67 -1.50
CA SER A 66 -8.22 11.72 -2.50
C SER A 66 -9.67 12.20 -2.47
N GLU A 67 -10.65 11.30 -2.33
CA GLU A 67 -12.07 11.65 -2.23
C GLU A 67 -12.39 12.40 -0.93
N VAL A 68 -11.89 11.93 0.22
CA VAL A 68 -12.10 12.59 1.52
C VAL A 68 -11.50 14.00 1.56
N LEU A 69 -10.41 14.22 0.82
CA LEU A 69 -9.67 15.49 0.81
C LEU A 69 -9.98 16.35 -0.42
N GLU A 70 -11.00 16.00 -1.19
CA GLU A 70 -11.42 16.76 -2.36
C GLU A 70 -11.80 18.20 -1.97
N GLY A 71 -11.26 19.18 -2.69
CA GLY A 71 -11.51 20.62 -2.42
C GLY A 71 -10.75 21.21 -1.22
N ILE A 72 -9.91 20.44 -0.51
CA ILE A 72 -9.06 20.95 0.57
C ILE A 72 -7.64 21.21 0.05
N GLU A 73 -7.29 22.48 -0.17
CA GLU A 73 -5.98 22.88 -0.68
C GLU A 73 -4.92 23.04 0.42
N ASP A 74 -5.33 23.44 1.63
CA ASP A 74 -4.42 23.67 2.75
C ASP A 74 -3.93 22.34 3.36
N GLN A 75 -2.62 22.15 3.41
CA GLN A 75 -2.00 20.90 3.83
C GLN A 75 -2.26 20.55 5.31
N ALA A 76 -2.33 21.54 6.21
CA ALA A 76 -2.62 21.30 7.61
C ALA A 76 -4.06 20.81 7.78
N LYS A 77 -5.01 21.47 7.10
CA LYS A 77 -6.42 21.06 7.07
C LYS A 77 -6.63 19.70 6.42
N ARG A 78 -5.82 19.33 5.43
CA ARG A 78 -5.86 17.98 4.82
C ARG A 78 -5.51 16.89 5.82
N ASN A 79 -4.51 17.13 6.68
CA ASN A 79 -4.13 16.17 7.70
C ASN A 79 -5.23 16.04 8.78
N GLU A 80 -5.74 17.16 9.28
CA GLU A 80 -6.84 17.17 10.25
C GLU A 80 -8.10 16.48 9.73
N ALA A 81 -8.51 16.76 8.48
CA ALA A 81 -9.68 16.14 7.87
C ALA A 81 -9.52 14.62 7.70
N TRP A 82 -8.32 14.16 7.35
CA TRP A 82 -8.03 12.74 7.24
C TRP A 82 -8.07 12.04 8.61
N GLU A 83 -7.47 12.64 9.64
CA GLU A 83 -7.47 12.09 11.00
C GLU A 83 -8.89 11.98 11.56
N GLU A 84 -9.72 13.01 11.38
CA GLU A 84 -11.10 12.98 11.85
C GLU A 84 -11.95 11.94 11.10
N PHE A 85 -11.73 11.78 9.79
CA PHE A 85 -12.36 10.72 9.00
C PHE A 85 -12.00 9.33 9.54
N VAL A 86 -10.70 9.05 9.76
CA VAL A 86 -10.24 7.77 10.31
C VAL A 86 -10.84 7.53 11.70
N LYS A 87 -10.81 8.54 12.58
CA LYS A 87 -11.38 8.44 13.93
C LYS A 87 -12.88 8.16 13.91
N THR A 88 -13.61 8.77 12.97
CA THR A 88 -15.04 8.52 12.79
C THR A 88 -15.30 7.10 12.33
N LEU A 89 -14.52 6.57 11.38
CA LEU A 89 -14.61 5.18 10.95
C LEU A 89 -14.34 4.19 12.08
N THR A 90 -13.28 4.43 12.87
CA THR A 90 -12.93 3.57 14.01
C THR A 90 -14.07 3.50 15.03
N LYS A 91 -14.70 4.65 15.32
CA LYS A 91 -15.85 4.74 16.22
C LYS A 91 -17.10 4.07 15.64
N SER A 92 -17.41 4.30 14.37
CA SER A 92 -18.64 3.81 13.75
C SER A 92 -18.64 2.29 13.56
N TYR A 93 -17.47 1.70 13.34
CA TYR A 93 -17.32 0.25 13.15
C TYR A 93 -16.77 -0.49 14.38
N SER A 94 -16.58 0.19 15.51
CA SER A 94 -16.01 -0.39 16.74
C SER A 94 -14.72 -1.18 16.49
N ILE A 95 -13.88 -0.67 15.59
CA ILE A 95 -12.61 -1.32 15.23
C ILE A 95 -11.60 -0.99 16.34
N ASP A 96 -11.13 -1.99 17.07
CA ASP A 96 -10.05 -1.81 18.04
C ASP A 96 -8.69 -1.88 17.34
N LEU A 97 -8.14 -0.71 17.02
CA LEU A 97 -6.85 -0.57 16.32
C LEU A 97 -5.66 -1.13 17.12
N LYS A 98 -5.82 -1.48 18.41
CA LYS A 98 -4.77 -2.10 19.24
C LYS A 98 -4.51 -3.58 18.94
N SER A 99 -5.30 -4.20 18.07
CA SER A 99 -5.22 -5.63 17.76
C SER A 99 -4.42 -5.95 16.48
N ILE A 100 -3.74 -4.95 15.89
CA ILE A 100 -3.01 -5.05 14.61
C ILE A 100 -1.53 -4.62 14.78
N GLU A 101 -0.91 -4.93 15.93
CA GLU A 101 0.54 -4.82 16.16
C GLU A 101 1.20 -6.19 16.25
#